data_AF-A0A317ZB64-F1
#
_entry.id   AF-A0A317ZB64-F1
#
_cell.length_a   1.000
_cell.length_b   1.000
_cell.length_c   1.000
_cell.angle_alpha   90.00
_cell.angle_beta   90.00
_cell.angle_gamma   90.00
#
_symmetry.space_group_name_H-M   'P 1'
#
loop_
_entity.id
_entity.type
_entity.pdbx_description
1 polymer ?
#
loop_
_entity_poly.entity_id
_entity_poly.type
_entity_poly.pdbx_seq_one_letter_code
_entity_poly.pdbx_strand_id
1 'polypeptide(L)'
;MLKKIIGIILSLIVIFIVVAGAFFAFKGYQKSQNLKMIDQYLTENHLKDKVIEEKDEYDPRKGIFYKELTIKGDEKNTYIAQPIHMKRGFFLQGFNTE
;
A
#
# COMPACT_ATOMS: atom_id res chain seq x y z
N MET A 1 32.29 25.41 23.44
CA MET A 1 31.86 25.20 22.03
C MET A 1 31.52 23.74 21.77
N LEU A 2 32.44 22.79 21.98
CA LEU A 2 32.23 21.36 21.71
C LEU A 2 31.00 20.73 22.40
N LYS A 3 30.80 20.98 23.71
CA LYS A 3 29.62 20.49 24.44
C LYS A 3 28.28 21.02 23.88
N LYS A 4 28.25 22.26 23.38
CA LYS A 4 27.07 22.84 22.72
C LYS A 4 26.81 22.18 21.36
N ILE A 5 27.87 21.91 20.59
CA ILE A 5 27.78 21.24 19.30
C ILE A 5 27.26 19.79 19.47
N ILE A 6 27.77 19.05 20.45
CA ILE A 6 27.29 17.69 20.76
C ILE A 6 25.81 17.70 21.16
N GLY A 7 25.39 18.67 21.99
CA GLY A 7 23.98 18.82 22.38
C GLY A 7 23.06 19.07 21.18
N ILE A 8 23.50 19.90 20.22
CA ILE A 8 22.75 20.16 18.98
C ILE A 8 22.66 18.90 18.12
N ILE A 9 23.76 18.15 17.95
CA ILE A 9 23.77 16.91 17.16
C ILE A 9 22.82 15.88 17.78
N LEU A 10 22.85 15.69 19.10
CA LEU A 10 21.93 14.79 19.79
C LEU A 10 20.47 15.21 19.60
N SER A 11 20.16 16.50 19.70
CA SER A 11 18.81 17.01 19.45
C SER A 11 18.35 16.74 18.01
N LEU A 12 19.23 16.91 17.02
CA LEU A 12 18.91 16.61 15.62
C LEU A 12 18.66 15.12 15.39
N ILE A 13 19.42 14.25 16.03
CA ILE A 13 19.20 12.79 15.97
C ILE A 13 17.83 12.44 16.53
N VAL A 14 17.45 13.00 17.68
CA VAL A 14 16.12 12.75 18.28
C VAL A 14 15.00 13.22 17.36
N ILE A 15 15.12 14.41 16.78
CA ILE A 15 14.14 14.93 15.82
C ILE A 15 14.05 14.01 14.59
N PHE A 16 15.18 13.57 14.06
CA PHE A 16 15.23 12.66 12.92
C PHE A 16 14.51 11.34 13.22
N ILE A 17 14.74 10.76 14.41
CA ILE A 17 14.05 9.52 14.83
C ILE A 17 12.54 9.74 14.92
N VAL A 18 12.10 10.86 15.48
CA VAL A 18 10.66 11.18 15.59
C VAL A 18 10.02 11.31 14.21
N VAL A 19 10.67 12.04 13.29
CA VAL A 19 10.17 12.22 11.91
C VAL A 19 10.15 10.89 11.16
N ALA A 20 11.20 10.08 11.28
CA ALA A 20 11.24 8.75 10.67
C ALA A 20 10.12 7.85 11.22
N GLY A 21 9.91 7.84 12.54
CA GLY A 21 8.82 7.10 13.17
C GLY A 21 7.45 7.53 12.65
N ALA A 22 7.19 8.83 12.59
CA ALA A 22 5.94 9.37 12.05
C ALA A 22 5.75 9.00 10.57
N PHE A 23 6.80 9.04 9.75
CA PHE A 23 6.76 8.65 8.35
C PHE A 23 6.38 7.18 8.18
N PHE A 24 7.00 6.26 8.92
CA PHE A 24 6.67 4.84 8.85
C PHE A 24 5.26 4.55 9.37
N ALA A 25 4.82 5.22 10.44
CA ALA A 25 3.46 5.10 10.95
C ALA A 25 2.44 5.56 9.89
N PHE A 26 2.68 6.70 9.23
CA PHE A 26 1.85 7.19 8.15
C PHE A 26 1.80 6.21 6.96
N LYS A 27 2.96 5.67 6.56
CA LYS A 27 3.03 4.66 5.49
C LYS A 27 2.29 3.36 5.83
N GLY A 28 2.41 2.89 7.08
CA GLY A 28 1.66 1.73 7.57
C GLY A 28 0.15 1.97 7.56
N TYR A 29 -0.29 3.15 8.01
CA TYR A 29 -1.70 3.54 7.95
C TYR A 29 -2.21 3.60 6.51
N GLN A 30 -1.44 4.21 5.60
CA GLN A 30 -1.77 4.29 4.17
C GLN A 30 -1.93 2.89 3.57
N LYS A 31 -1.00 1.97 3.85
CA LYS A 31 -1.09 0.56 3.43
C LYS A 31 -2.38 -0.07 3.92
N SER A 32 -2.66 0.00 5.22
CA SER A 32 -3.86 -0.59 5.81
C SER A 32 -5.15 -0.07 5.17
N GLN A 33 -5.27 1.24 4.96
CA GLN A 33 -6.46 1.83 4.33
C GLN A 33 -6.61 1.43 2.87
N ASN A 34 -5.53 1.44 2.09
CA ASN A 34 -5.57 1.04 0.68
C ASN A 34 -5.99 -0.43 0.52
N LEU A 35 -5.37 -1.35 1.27
CA LEU A 35 -5.69 -2.77 1.19
C LEU A 35 -7.10 -3.07 1.73
N LYS A 36 -7.53 -2.37 2.79
CA LYS A 36 -8.90 -2.50 3.30
C LYS A 36 -9.95 -2.12 2.26
N MET A 37 -9.71 -1.05 1.49
CA MET A 37 -10.62 -0.67 0.39
C MET A 37 -10.68 -1.75 -0.69
N ILE A 38 -9.53 -2.34 -1.03
CA ILE A 38 -9.45 -3.44 -2.00
C ILE A 38 -10.23 -4.66 -1.49
N ASP A 39 -9.98 -5.08 -0.25
CA ASP A 39 -10.67 -6.24 0.33
C ASP A 39 -12.18 -6.01 0.45
N GLN A 40 -12.60 -4.83 0.89
CA GLN A 40 -14.02 -4.48 0.96
C GLN A 40 -14.69 -4.59 -0.42
N TYR A 41 -14.04 -4.09 -1.48
CA TYR A 41 -14.57 -4.23 -2.84
C TYR A 41 -14.67 -5.69 -3.27
N LEU A 42 -13.63 -6.50 -3.02
CA LEU A 42 -13.64 -7.92 -3.38
C LEU A 42 -14.75 -8.69 -2.66
N THR A 43 -15.01 -8.35 -1.40
CA THR A 43 -16.12 -8.91 -0.64
C THR A 43 -17.48 -8.45 -1.17
N GLU A 44 -17.67 -7.15 -1.40
CA GLU A 44 -18.93 -6.58 -1.92
C GLU A 44 -19.31 -7.13 -3.31
N ASN A 45 -18.32 -7.50 -4.12
CA ASN A 45 -18.53 -8.05 -5.47
C ASN A 45 -18.47 -9.59 -5.52
N HIS A 46 -18.45 -10.28 -4.38
CA HIS A 46 -18.36 -11.76 -4.31
C HIS A 46 -17.15 -12.33 -5.08
N LEU A 47 -16.06 -11.57 -5.13
CA LEU A 47 -14.81 -11.97 -5.79
C LEU A 47 -13.82 -12.58 -4.81
N LYS A 48 -13.92 -12.28 -3.51
CA LYS A 48 -12.95 -12.75 -2.50
C LYS A 48 -12.81 -14.28 -2.48
N ASP A 49 -13.92 -15.01 -2.59
CA ASP A 49 -13.92 -16.49 -2.61
C ASP A 49 -13.34 -17.09 -3.90
N LYS A 50 -13.17 -16.25 -4.93
CA LYS A 50 -12.59 -16.64 -6.22
C LYS A 50 -11.11 -16.28 -6.31
N VAL A 51 -10.55 -15.54 -5.36
CA VAL A 51 -9.12 -15.23 -5.35
C VAL A 51 -8.34 -16.47 -4.93
N ILE A 52 -7.43 -16.92 -5.79
CA ILE A 52 -6.54 -18.07 -5.52
C ILE A 52 -5.21 -17.59 -4.94
N GLU A 53 -4.69 -16.48 -5.49
CA GLU A 53 -3.45 -15.86 -5.04
C GLU A 53 -3.66 -14.36 -4.88
N GLU A 54 -3.10 -13.81 -3.79
CA GLU A 54 -3.03 -12.37 -3.54
C GLU A 54 -1.61 -11.95 -3.16
N LYS A 55 -1.13 -10.86 -3.76
CA LYS A 55 0.17 -10.27 -3.44
C LYS A 55 0.02 -8.77 -3.22
N ASP A 56 0.44 -8.30 -2.05
CA ASP A 56 0.48 -6.87 -1.73
C ASP A 56 1.71 -6.22 -2.36
N GLU A 57 1.51 -5.15 -3.11
CA GLU A 57 2.58 -4.40 -3.76
C GLU A 57 2.46 -2.89 -3.49
N TYR A 58 3.55 -2.15 -3.73
CA TYR A 58 3.60 -0.70 -3.60
C TYR A 58 4.03 -0.07 -4.92
N ASP A 59 3.21 0.83 -5.46
CA ASP A 59 3.57 1.65 -6.62
C ASP A 59 4.26 2.93 -6.13
N PRO A 60 5.59 3.09 -6.29
CA PRO A 60 6.30 4.28 -5.83
C PRO A 60 5.98 5.51 -6.68
N ARG A 61 5.50 5.36 -7.92
CA ARG A 61 5.15 6.48 -8.81
C ARG A 61 3.83 7.11 -8.38
N LYS A 62 2.87 6.28 -7.97
CA LYS A 62 1.55 6.72 -7.50
C LYS A 62 1.48 6.90 -5.98
N GLY A 63 2.43 6.34 -5.24
CA GLY A 63 2.47 6.37 -3.79
C GLY A 63 1.32 5.61 -3.13
N ILE A 64 0.83 4.53 -3.77
CA ILE A 64 -0.30 3.72 -3.31
C ILE A 64 0.09 2.26 -3.14
N PHE A 65 -0.57 1.59 -2.19
CA PHE A 65 -0.52 0.14 -2.09
C PHE A 65 -1.65 -0.47 -2.92
N TYR A 66 -1.35 -1.57 -3.61
CA TYR A 66 -2.29 -2.30 -4.47
C TYR A 66 -2.14 -3.81 -4.24
N LYS A 67 -3.09 -4.59 -4.75
CA LYS A 67 -2.99 -6.05 -4.77
C LYS A 67 -2.91 -6.56 -6.20
N GLU A 68 -2.01 -7.51 -6.45
CA GLU A 68 -2.08 -8.40 -7.60
C GLU A 68 -2.89 -9.63 -7.21
N LEU A 69 -3.82 -10.03 -8.07
CA LEU A 69 -4.79 -11.08 -7.80
C LEU A 69 -4.83 -12.06 -8.97
N THR A 70 -4.89 -13.35 -8.66
CA THR A 70 -5.23 -14.41 -9.62
C THR A 70 -6.61 -14.95 -9.28
N ILE A 71 -7.51 -15.00 -10.26
CA ILE A 71 -8.92 -15.35 -10.05
C ILE A 71 -9.21 -16.75 -10.61
N LYS A 72 -9.92 -17.56 -9.83
CA LYS A 72 -10.40 -18.88 -10.22
C LYS A 72 -11.30 -18.80 -11.45
N GLY A 73 -10.97 -19.63 -12.44
CA GLY A 73 -11.63 -19.63 -13.75
C GLY A 73 -10.97 -18.71 -14.78
N ASP A 74 -9.99 -17.90 -14.36
CA ASP A 74 -9.19 -17.05 -15.24
C ASP A 74 -7.74 -16.92 -14.74
N GLU A 75 -7.10 -18.07 -14.56
CA GLU A 75 -5.75 -18.19 -13.99
C GLU A 75 -4.64 -17.67 -14.92
N LYS A 76 -4.97 -17.40 -16.19
CA LYS A 76 -4.04 -16.86 -17.18
C LYS A 76 -3.85 -15.34 -17.07
N ASN A 77 -4.71 -14.68 -16.30
CA ASN A 77 -4.68 -13.22 -16.16
C ASN A 77 -4.30 -12.83 -14.74
N THR A 78 -3.41 -11.85 -14.62
CA THR A 78 -3.12 -11.19 -13.36
C THR A 78 -3.94 -9.91 -13.28
N TYR A 79 -4.67 -9.74 -12.19
CA TYR A 79 -5.51 -8.58 -11.96
C TYR A 79 -4.84 -7.63 -10.98
N ILE A 80 -4.67 -6.37 -11.40
CA ILE A 80 -4.18 -5.31 -10.51
C ILE A 80 -5.38 -4.59 -9.91
N ALA A 81 -5.51 -4.68 -8.59
CA ALA A 81 -6.52 -4.06 -7.76
C ALA A 81 -5.93 -2.85 -7.02
N GLN A 82 -6.29 -1.63 -7.42
CA GLN A 82 -5.76 -0.39 -6.81
C GLN A 82 -6.89 0.58 -6.40
N PRO A 83 -6.71 1.35 -5.31
CA PRO A 83 -7.67 2.38 -4.90
C PRO A 83 -7.62 3.61 -5.82
N ILE A 84 -8.78 4.15 -6.20
CA ILE A 84 -8.92 5.38 -6.99
C ILE A 84 -9.27 6.55 -6.07
N HIS A 85 -8.36 7.52 -5.97
CA HIS A 85 -8.47 8.69 -5.09
C HIS A 85 -9.71 9.56 -5.33
N MET A 86 -10.22 9.64 -6.58
CA MET A 86 -11.27 10.62 -6.92
C MET A 86 -12.71 10.22 -6.55
N LYS A 87 -12.99 8.94 -6.22
CA LYS A 87 -14.39 8.49 -6.01
C LYS A 87 -14.61 7.45 -4.89
N ARG A 88 -13.66 7.23 -3.96
CA ARG A 88 -13.64 5.99 -3.16
C ARG A 88 -13.80 4.75 -4.08
N GLY A 89 -13.23 4.84 -5.27
CA GLY A 89 -13.44 3.87 -6.33
C GLY A 89 -12.37 2.80 -6.32
N PHE A 90 -12.65 1.71 -7.02
CA PHE A 90 -11.75 0.58 -7.20
C PHE A 90 -11.43 0.45 -8.68
N PHE A 91 -10.16 0.20 -9.01
CA PHE A 91 -9.73 -0.10 -10.37
C PHE A 91 -9.21 -1.52 -10.41
N LEU A 92 -9.86 -2.37 -11.20
CA LEU A 92 -9.41 -3.73 -11.52
C LEU A 92 -9.01 -3.77 -12.98
N GLN A 93 -7.76 -4.10 -13.26
CA GLN A 93 -7.29 -4.30 -14.63
C GLN A 93 -6.64 -5.67 -14.75
N GLY A 94 -7.19 -6.51 -15.63
CA GLY A 94 -6.59 -7.78 -16.00
C GLY A 94 -5.50 -7.56 -17.05
N PHE A 95 -4.36 -8.21 -16.86
CA PHE A 95 -3.27 -8.28 -17.81
C PHE A 95 -3.11 -9.73 -18.26
N ASN A 96 -3.07 -9.94 -19.58
CA ASN A 96 -2.64 -11.23 -20.11
C ASN A 96 -1.16 -11.42 -19.79
N THR A 97 -0.82 -12.60 -19.27
CA THR A 97 0.57 -12.97 -18.94
C THR A 97 1.35 -13.48 -20.15
N GLU A 98 0.66 -13.74 -21.28
CA GLU A 98 1.25 -14.08 -22.59
C GLU A 98 1.64 -12.85 -23.43
#